data_AF-A0A316UMV7-F1
#
_entry.id   AF-A0A316UMV7-F1
#
_cell.length_a   1.000
_cell.length_b   1.000
_cell.length_c   1.000
_cell.angle_alpha   90.00
_cell.angle_beta   90.00
_cell.angle_gamma   90.00
#
_symmetry.space_group_name_H-M   'P 1'
#
loop_
_entity.id
_entity.type
_entity.pdbx_description
1 polymer ?
#
loop_
_entity_poly.entity_id
_entity_poly.type
_entity_poly.pdbx_seq_one_letter_code
_entity_poly.pdbx_strand_id
1 'polypeptide(L)'
;MYASAASDLQLPSVFDPALRYLLISFPLDKLWALSLFAATRWKQRVAAITQLEQIRVLLVQGTTDQFTKAESYRKWCEELDRSSNGVTVSTIEGADHFWSTPQQRDHLVAAVKRWLQ
;
A
#
# COMPACT_ATOMS: atom_id res chain seq x y z
N MET A 1 -25.07 12.95 10.74
CA MET A 1 -25.33 12.56 9.33
C MET A 1 -24.42 13.42 8.47
N TYR A 2 -23.19 12.96 8.17
CA TYR A 2 -22.27 13.67 7.28
C TYR A 2 -22.17 12.88 5.98
N ALA A 3 -22.45 13.59 4.90
CA ALA A 3 -22.65 13.07 3.57
C ALA A 3 -21.44 12.31 3.04
N SER A 4 -21.75 11.25 2.30
CA SER A 4 -20.90 10.55 1.35
C SER A 4 -20.09 11.55 0.52
N ALA A 5 -18.76 11.55 0.73
CA ALA A 5 -17.79 12.12 -0.19
C ALA A 5 -16.95 10.98 -0.80
N ALA A 6 -17.60 9.85 -1.08
CA ALA A 6 -17.13 8.89 -2.08
C ALA A 6 -17.37 9.40 -3.51
N SER A 7 -17.89 10.62 -3.65
CA SER A 7 -18.14 11.29 -4.92
C SER A 7 -16.82 11.62 -5.61
N ASP A 8 -16.61 10.90 -6.71
CA ASP A 8 -15.77 11.26 -7.84
C ASP A 8 -14.26 11.25 -7.58
N LEU A 9 -13.74 10.07 -7.30
CA LEU A 9 -12.42 9.75 -7.82
C LEU A 9 -12.53 9.62 -9.35
N GLN A 10 -12.52 10.75 -10.07
CA GLN A 10 -12.25 10.73 -11.50
C GLN A 10 -10.80 10.30 -11.67
N LEU A 11 -10.59 8.99 -11.80
CA LEU A 11 -9.36 8.47 -12.37
C LEU A 11 -9.19 9.15 -13.74
N PRO A 12 -7.96 9.52 -14.14
CA PRO A 12 -7.73 10.11 -15.45
C PRO A 12 -8.45 9.29 -16.52
N SER A 13 -9.23 9.97 -17.38
CA SER A 13 -10.13 9.35 -18.37
C SER A 13 -9.42 8.51 -19.42
N VAL A 14 -8.08 8.56 -19.42
CA VAL A 14 -7.22 7.63 -20.11
C VAL A 14 -6.80 6.57 -19.09
N PHE A 15 -7.53 5.46 -19.07
CA PHE A 15 -7.09 4.25 -18.39
C PHE A 15 -5.75 3.83 -19.01
N ASP A 16 -4.65 4.10 -18.32
CA ASP A 16 -3.34 3.61 -18.74
C ASP A 16 -3.13 2.23 -18.11
N PRO A 17 -3.24 1.13 -18.87
CA PRO A 17 -2.97 -0.21 -18.34
C PRO A 17 -1.51 -0.39 -17.88
N ALA A 18 -0.62 0.57 -18.16
CA ALA A 18 0.73 0.61 -17.62
C ALA A 18 0.83 1.25 -16.23
N LEU A 19 -0.24 1.91 -15.74
CA LEU A 19 -0.23 2.55 -14.43
C LEU A 19 -0.13 1.51 -13.32
N ARG A 20 0.92 1.66 -12.52
CA ARG A 20 1.31 0.76 -11.45
C ARG A 20 1.49 1.56 -10.18
N TYR A 21 0.88 1.12 -9.09
CA TYR A 21 1.05 1.75 -7.78
C TYR A 21 2.02 0.96 -6.93
N LEU A 22 2.93 1.67 -6.28
CA LEU A 22 3.89 1.10 -5.36
C LEU A 22 3.66 1.73 -3.98
N LEU A 23 3.32 0.90 -3.00
CA LEU A 23 3.18 1.27 -1.60
C LEU A 23 4.37 0.71 -0.84
N ILE A 24 5.28 1.58 -0.40
CA ILE A 24 6.46 1.19 0.38
C ILE A 24 6.26 1.70 1.81
N SER A 25 6.40 0.81 2.80
CA SER A 25 6.29 1.15 4.22
C SER A 25 5.04 1.99 4.54
N PHE A 26 3.87 1.62 3.98
CA PHE A 26 2.65 2.44 4.10
C PHE A 26 2.25 2.60 5.59
N PRO A 27 2.22 3.83 6.16
CA PRO A 27 2.22 4.04 7.60
C PRO A 27 0.82 3.89 8.23
N LEU A 28 0.26 2.67 8.25
CA LEU A 28 -1.12 2.39 8.70
C LEU A 28 -1.44 2.99 10.07
N ASP A 29 -0.55 2.79 11.05
CA ASP A 29 -0.82 3.17 12.45
C ASP A 29 -0.54 4.66 12.73
N LYS A 30 0.21 5.33 11.85
CA LYS A 30 0.54 6.76 11.96
C LYS A 30 -0.19 7.63 10.95
N LEU A 31 -1.02 7.03 10.09
CA LEU A 31 -1.72 7.74 9.03
C LEU A 31 -2.55 8.92 9.58
N TRP A 32 -3.17 8.76 10.76
CA TRP A 32 -3.95 9.83 11.41
C TRP A 32 -3.10 11.08 11.71
N ALA A 33 -1.85 10.89 12.14
CA ALA A 33 -0.94 11.98 12.45
C ALA A 33 -0.41 12.62 11.17
N LEU A 34 -0.06 11.80 10.18
CA LEU A 34 0.53 12.27 8.92
C LEU A 34 -0.47 12.94 7.97
N SER A 35 -1.76 12.63 8.10
CA SER A 35 -2.81 13.12 7.20
C SER A 35 -3.60 14.30 7.73
N LEU A 36 -3.19 14.93 8.85
CA LEU A 36 -3.92 16.02 9.49
C LEU A 36 -5.42 15.70 9.62
N PHE A 37 -5.74 14.52 10.17
CA PHE A 37 -7.11 14.01 10.35
C PHE A 37 -7.85 13.55 9.08
N ALA A 38 -7.22 13.57 7.90
CA ALA A 38 -7.80 13.02 6.66
C ALA A 38 -7.56 11.50 6.47
N ALA A 39 -7.19 10.76 7.52
CA ALA A 39 -6.76 9.36 7.40
C ALA A 39 -7.82 8.46 6.79
N THR A 40 -9.09 8.66 7.15
CA THR A 40 -10.21 7.89 6.59
C THR A 40 -10.28 8.05 5.08
N ARG A 41 -10.12 9.28 4.57
CA ARG A 41 -10.13 9.58 3.13
C ARG A 41 -8.99 8.85 2.42
N TRP A 42 -7.80 8.83 3.00
CA TRP A 42 -6.67 8.11 2.41
C TRP A 42 -6.85 6.59 2.44
N LYS A 43 -7.35 6.03 3.54
CA LYS A 43 -7.67 4.60 3.63
C LYS A 43 -8.70 4.19 2.57
N GLN A 44 -9.77 4.97 2.43
CA GLN A 44 -10.80 4.74 1.41
C GLN A 44 -10.24 4.78 -0.01
N ARG A 45 -9.34 5.73 -0.29
CA ARG A 45 -8.70 5.83 -1.61
C ARG A 45 -7.79 4.65 -1.92
N VAL A 46 -6.96 4.24 -0.97
CA VAL A 46 -6.10 3.06 -1.15
C VAL A 46 -6.98 1.82 -1.35
N ALA A 47 -8.01 1.63 -0.52
CA ALA A 47 -8.95 0.53 -0.68
C ALA A 47 -9.63 0.52 -2.06
N ALA A 48 -10.10 1.68 -2.53
CA ALA A 48 -10.71 1.82 -3.86
C ALA A 48 -9.71 1.45 -4.98
N ILE A 49 -8.47 1.92 -4.91
CA ILE A 49 -7.43 1.61 -5.91
C ILE A 49 -7.12 0.10 -5.90
N THR A 50 -7.00 -0.52 -4.72
CA THR A 50 -6.68 -1.94 -4.59
C THR A 50 -7.80 -2.87 -5.08
N GLN A 51 -9.03 -2.38 -5.17
CA GLN A 51 -10.19 -3.15 -5.65
C GLN A 51 -10.38 -3.11 -7.17
N LEU A 52 -9.64 -2.26 -7.90
CA LEU A 52 -9.76 -2.13 -9.34
C LEU A 52 -8.91 -3.20 -10.05
N GLU A 53 -9.55 -4.13 -10.75
CA GLU A 53 -8.89 -5.31 -11.36
C GLU A 53 -7.83 -4.95 -12.41
N GLN A 54 -8.14 -3.92 -13.16
CA GLN A 54 -7.30 -3.22 -14.13
C GLN A 54 -6.07 -2.49 -13.57
N ILE A 55 -5.95 -2.28 -12.25
CA ILE A 55 -4.81 -1.59 -11.62
C ILE A 55 -3.96 -2.62 -10.90
N ARG A 56 -2.65 -2.57 -11.13
CA ARG A 56 -1.69 -3.39 -10.38
C ARG A 56 -1.07 -2.58 -9.25
N VAL A 57 -1.07 -3.15 -8.05
CA VAL A 57 -0.48 -2.55 -6.86
C VAL A 57 0.56 -3.51 -6.27
N LEU A 58 1.73 -3.00 -5.93
CA LEU A 58 2.69 -3.69 -5.07
C LEU A 58 2.72 -3.02 -3.71
N LEU A 59 2.47 -3.78 -2.65
CA LEU A 59 2.72 -3.39 -1.28
C LEU A 59 4.03 -4.04 -0.81
N VAL A 60 5.01 -3.24 -0.43
CA VAL A 60 6.26 -3.72 0.20
C VAL A 60 6.35 -3.20 1.62
N GLN A 61 6.54 -4.11 2.57
CA GLN A 61 6.61 -3.80 3.99
C GLN A 61 7.70 -4.61 4.71
N GLY A 62 8.21 -4.07 5.81
CA GLY A 62 9.23 -4.72 6.64
C GLY A 62 8.66 -5.20 7.98
N THR A 63 9.18 -6.31 8.52
CA THR A 63 8.69 -6.87 9.79
C THR A 63 9.14 -6.10 11.03
N THR A 64 10.09 -5.17 10.89
CA THR A 64 10.64 -4.35 11.99
C THR A 64 10.35 -2.85 11.81
N ASP A 65 9.29 -2.51 11.08
CA ASP A 65 8.84 -1.13 10.86
C ASP A 65 8.46 -0.45 12.20
N GLN A 66 9.00 0.75 12.43
CA GLN A 66 8.82 1.51 13.66
C GLN A 66 7.51 2.33 13.71
N PHE A 67 6.87 2.53 12.56
CA PHE A 67 5.67 3.33 12.39
C PHE A 67 4.43 2.46 12.34
N THR A 68 4.49 1.31 11.68
CA THR A 68 3.39 0.35 11.58
C THR A 68 3.78 -0.98 12.20
N LYS A 69 2.98 -1.46 13.14
CA LYS A 69 3.20 -2.77 13.75
C LYS A 69 3.05 -3.88 12.71
N ALA A 70 3.91 -4.91 12.80
CA ALA A 70 3.84 -6.08 11.93
C ALA A 70 2.45 -6.76 11.96
N GLU A 71 1.76 -6.77 13.11
CA GLU A 71 0.40 -7.29 13.22
C GLU A 71 -0.63 -6.47 12.42
N SER A 72 -0.49 -5.13 12.41
CA SER A 72 -1.36 -4.24 11.62
C SER A 72 -1.19 -4.51 10.13
N TYR A 73 0.06 -4.69 9.66
CA TYR A 73 0.32 -5.08 8.29
C TYR A 73 -0.25 -6.45 7.96
N ARG A 74 -0.05 -7.45 8.83
CA ARG A 74 -0.57 -8.82 8.61
C ARG A 74 -2.09 -8.80 8.42
N LYS A 75 -2.84 -8.17 9.33
CA LYS A 75 -4.31 -8.05 9.21
C LYS A 75 -4.72 -7.37 7.91
N TRP A 76 -4.04 -6.28 7.55
CA TRP A 76 -4.36 -5.58 6.31
C TRP A 76 -4.05 -6.41 5.07
N CYS A 77 -2.95 -7.17 5.06
CA CYS A 77 -2.61 -8.06 3.96
C CYS A 77 -3.63 -9.21 3.83
N GLU A 78 -4.07 -9.79 4.95
CA GLU A 78 -5.15 -10.80 4.98
C GLU A 78 -6.51 -10.24 4.47
N GLU A 79 -6.77 -8.95 4.65
CA GLU A 79 -7.94 -8.27 4.08
C GLU A 79 -7.78 -8.05 2.57
N LEU A 80 -6.60 -7.61 2.13
CA LEU A 80 -6.29 -7.40 0.71
C LEU A 80 -6.37 -8.72 -0.07
N ASP A 81 -5.79 -9.79 0.44
CA ASP A 81 -5.81 -11.12 -0.21
C ASP A 81 -7.25 -11.64 -0.43
N ARG A 82 -8.17 -11.32 0.49
CA ARG A 82 -9.59 -11.69 0.38
C ARG A 82 -10.41 -10.78 -0.55
N SER A 83 -9.95 -9.57 -0.84
CA SER A 83 -10.79 -8.51 -1.43
C SER A 83 -10.21 -7.83 -2.66
N SER A 84 -9.00 -8.20 -3.09
CA SER A 84 -8.31 -7.57 -4.22
C SER A 84 -7.77 -8.59 -5.22
N ASN A 85 -7.97 -8.30 -6.50
CA ASN A 85 -7.50 -9.14 -7.62
C ASN A 85 -6.19 -8.64 -8.25
N GLY A 86 -5.71 -7.44 -7.86
CA GLY A 86 -4.56 -6.76 -8.48
C GLY A 86 -3.42 -6.40 -7.53
N VAL A 87 -3.47 -6.82 -6.27
CA VAL A 87 -2.48 -6.47 -5.25
C VAL A 87 -1.50 -7.61 -5.03
N THR A 88 -0.21 -7.30 -5.17
CA THR A 88 0.88 -8.16 -4.75
C THR A 88 1.44 -7.65 -3.43
N VAL A 89 1.62 -8.54 -2.45
CA VAL A 89 2.22 -8.20 -1.15
C VAL A 89 3.62 -8.81 -1.06
N SER A 90 4.60 -8.00 -0.68
CA SER A 90 5.97 -8.43 -0.39
C SER A 90 6.35 -8.01 1.03
N THR A 91 6.54 -8.99 1.90
CA THR A 91 7.02 -8.78 3.27
C THR A 91 8.49 -9.14 3.33
N ILE A 92 9.32 -8.21 3.79
CA ILE A 92 10.77 -8.39 3.91
C ILE A 92 11.14 -8.52 5.39
N GLU A 93 11.65 -9.68 5.76
CA GLU A 93 12.05 -9.98 7.14
C GLU A 93 13.18 -9.07 7.60
N GLY A 94 13.07 -8.54 8.82
CA GLY A 94 14.06 -7.66 9.44
C GLY A 94 14.20 -6.29 8.77
N ALA A 95 13.35 -5.94 7.79
CA ALA A 95 13.35 -4.61 7.20
C ALA A 95 12.64 -3.61 8.12
N ASP A 96 13.24 -2.42 8.26
CA ASP A 96 12.65 -1.31 8.97
C ASP A 96 11.94 -0.34 8.02
N HIS A 97 11.30 0.68 8.56
CA HIS A 97 10.53 1.64 7.76
C HIS A 97 11.40 2.37 6.71
N PHE A 98 12.66 2.65 7.08
CA PHE A 98 13.58 3.48 6.33
C PHE A 98 14.50 2.69 5.40
N TRP A 99 14.45 1.36 5.41
CA TRP A 99 15.33 0.49 4.65
C TRP A 99 16.80 0.84 4.91
N SER A 100 17.16 0.96 6.19
CA SER A 100 18.41 1.54 6.68
C SER A 100 19.66 0.81 6.16
N THR A 101 19.60 -0.51 5.95
CA THR A 101 20.78 -1.28 5.51
C THR A 101 20.83 -1.47 3.99
N PRO A 102 22.03 -1.62 3.38
CA PRO A 102 22.16 -1.98 1.97
C PRO A 102 21.37 -3.24 1.61
N GLN A 103 21.42 -4.26 2.46
CA GLN A 103 20.74 -5.55 2.25
C GLN A 103 19.22 -5.38 2.20
N GLN A 104 18.65 -4.55 3.08
CA GLN A 104 17.21 -4.24 3.06
C GLN A 104 16.82 -3.53 1.74
N ARG A 105 17.63 -2.58 1.27
CA ARG A 105 17.40 -1.89 -0.01
C ARG A 105 17.51 -2.84 -1.20
N ASP A 106 18.48 -3.75 -1.19
CA ASP A 106 18.64 -4.75 -2.25
C ASP A 106 17.41 -5.68 -2.32
N HIS A 107 16.89 -6.11 -1.16
CA HIS A 107 15.65 -6.89 -1.10
C HIS A 107 14.44 -6.11 -1.60
N LEU A 108 14.30 -4.84 -1.24
CA LEU A 108 13.24 -3.96 -1.76
C LEU A 108 13.31 -3.83 -3.28
N VAL A 109 14.50 -3.53 -3.82
CA VAL A 109 14.72 -3.42 -5.26
C VAL A 109 14.44 -4.74 -5.97
N ALA A 110 14.85 -5.88 -5.39
CA ALA A 110 14.56 -7.19 -5.94
C ALA A 110 13.05 -7.50 -5.98
N ALA A 111 12.31 -7.15 -4.92
CA ALA A 111 10.87 -7.30 -4.86
C ALA A 111 10.17 -6.48 -5.95
N VAL A 112 10.55 -5.21 -6.13
CA VAL A 112 10.01 -4.34 -7.17
C VAL A 112 10.36 -4.86 -8.57
N LYS A 113 11.62 -5.25 -8.82
CA LYS A 113 12.04 -5.80 -10.12
C LYS A 113 11.27 -7.06 -10.48
N ARG A 114 11.11 -7.99 -9.53
CA ARG A 114 10.36 -9.23 -9.75
C ARG A 114 8.90 -8.96 -10.12
N TRP A 115 8.29 -7.95 -9.51
CA TRP A 115 6.90 -7.59 -9.78
C TRP A 115 6.70 -6.89 -11.13
N LEU A 116 7.72 -6.22 -11.66
CA LEU A 116 7.65 -5.52 -12.95
C LEU A 116 7.89 -6.42 -14.17
N GLN A 117 8.40 -7.63 -13.96
CA GLN A 117 8.58 -8.65 -15.00
C GLN A 117 7.26 -9.30 -15.39
#